data_AF-A0A9D6IMC8-F1
#
_entry.id   AF-A0A9D6IMC8-F1
#
_cell.length_a   1.000
_cell.length_b   1.000
_cell.length_c   1.000
_cell.angle_alpha   90.00
_cell.angle_beta   90.00
_cell.angle_gamma   90.00
#
_symmetry.space_group_name_H-M   'P 1'
#
loop_
_entity.id
_entity.type
_entity.pdbx_description
1 polymer ?
#
loop_
_entity_poly.entity_id
_entity_poly.type
_entity_poly.pdbx_seq_one_letter_code
_entity_poly.pdbx_strand_id
1 'polypeptide(L)'
;MRRTQAGSAIAFFVVALCFTPLAMAASPDMWLHVRVESTKNDGEVVRVNVPLSLAEKVIPLVNADNLRAGKIKIGDIHDADIDLPGILAAVRDTKDGEFVTVQSKSENVRVAKEKGDLLITVRDEGHGKNERVDIRIPMTIVDSLVAGKKDELDLVAMLKALQSHGDMKLVSVVDGDETVGIWIDSKSTIE
;
A
#
# COMPACT_ATOMS: atom_id res chain seq x y z
N MET A 1 -43.25 30.90 -69.82
CA MET A 1 -44.40 31.02 -68.91
C MET A 1 -44.95 29.63 -68.61
N ARG A 2 -44.95 29.21 -67.33
CA ARG A 2 -45.81 28.16 -66.69
C ARG A 2 -45.75 26.73 -67.31
N ARG A 3 -45.55 25.62 -66.61
CA ARG A 3 -45.74 25.24 -65.20
C ARG A 3 -45.00 23.92 -64.93
N THR A 4 -44.68 23.75 -63.66
CA THR A 4 -44.07 22.65 -62.89
C THR A 4 -44.87 21.33 -62.85
N GLN A 5 -44.15 20.20 -62.75
CA GLN A 5 -44.51 18.98 -61.98
C GLN A 5 -43.20 18.49 -61.32
N ALA A 6 -43.01 18.58 -59.99
CA ALA A 6 -43.58 17.76 -58.92
C ALA A 6 -43.09 16.31 -58.95
N GLY A 7 -41.92 16.06 -58.35
CA GLY A 7 -41.46 14.73 -57.93
C GLY A 7 -41.10 14.80 -56.44
N SER A 8 -41.97 14.24 -55.61
CA SER A 8 -41.86 14.16 -54.15
C SER A 8 -40.75 13.16 -53.78
N ALA A 9 -39.69 13.62 -53.12
CA ALA A 9 -38.67 12.74 -52.55
C ALA A 9 -38.87 12.68 -51.03
N ILE A 10 -39.33 11.52 -50.57
CA ILE A 10 -39.51 11.16 -49.17
C ILE A 10 -38.14 11.06 -48.51
N ALA A 11 -37.87 11.90 -47.52
CA ALA A 11 -36.66 11.87 -46.70
C ALA A 11 -36.76 10.76 -45.64
N PHE A 12 -35.94 9.72 -45.75
CA PHE A 12 -35.68 8.77 -44.67
C PHE A 12 -34.49 9.27 -43.84
N PHE A 13 -34.76 9.80 -42.66
CA PHE A 13 -33.73 10.18 -41.69
C PHE A 13 -33.47 8.98 -40.77
N VAL A 14 -32.43 8.19 -41.08
CA VAL A 14 -31.97 7.09 -40.22
C VAL A 14 -31.04 7.68 -39.16
N VAL A 15 -31.53 7.82 -37.93
CA VAL A 15 -30.69 8.12 -36.76
C VAL A 15 -29.97 6.85 -36.36
N ALA A 16 -28.70 6.73 -36.75
CA ALA A 16 -27.82 5.67 -36.26
C ALA A 16 -27.38 6.01 -34.82
N LEU A 17 -27.96 5.32 -33.83
CA LEU A 17 -27.43 5.32 -32.46
C LEU A 17 -26.10 4.55 -32.47
N CYS A 18 -24.98 5.26 -32.48
CA CYS A 18 -23.67 4.68 -32.20
C CYS A 18 -23.64 4.24 -30.73
N PHE A 19 -23.87 2.95 -30.47
CA PHE A 19 -23.46 2.33 -29.21
C PHE A 19 -21.93 2.23 -29.22
N THR A 20 -21.24 3.21 -28.64
CA THR A 20 -19.83 3.06 -28.29
C THR A 20 -19.74 2.14 -27.07
N PRO A 21 -19.13 0.95 -27.17
CA PRO A 21 -18.87 0.15 -25.99
C PRO A 21 -17.95 0.95 -25.06
N LEU A 22 -18.44 1.23 -23.85
CA LEU A 22 -17.59 1.75 -22.78
C LEU A 22 -16.60 0.62 -22.46
N ALA A 23 -15.37 0.72 -22.96
CA ALA A 23 -14.30 -0.16 -22.52
C ALA A 23 -14.14 0.09 -21.00
N MET A 24 -14.61 -0.87 -20.19
CA MET A 24 -14.29 -0.88 -18.78
C MET A 24 -12.79 -1.06 -18.68
N ALA A 25 -12.08 0.04 -18.39
CA ALA A 25 -10.66 -0.02 -18.12
C ALA A 25 -10.47 -1.01 -16.97
N ALA A 26 -9.78 -2.12 -17.24
CA ALA A 26 -9.32 -3.00 -16.19
C ALA A 26 -8.46 -2.13 -15.27
N SER A 27 -8.77 -2.15 -13.97
CA SER A 27 -7.90 -1.54 -12.97
C SER A 27 -6.51 -2.15 -13.15
N PRO A 28 -5.46 -1.32 -13.33
CA PRO A 28 -4.12 -1.82 -13.57
C PRO A 28 -3.71 -2.78 -12.45
N ASP A 29 -3.12 -3.92 -12.81
CA ASP A 29 -2.58 -4.86 -11.83
C ASP A 29 -1.51 -4.15 -11.01
N MET A 30 -1.70 -4.08 -9.70
CA MET A 30 -0.75 -3.49 -8.77
C MET A 30 0.34 -4.50 -8.39
N TRP A 31 1.56 -4.02 -8.23
CA TRP A 31 2.74 -4.81 -7.91
C TRP A 31 3.42 -4.33 -6.63
N LEU A 32 3.79 -5.28 -5.77
CA LEU A 32 4.63 -5.05 -4.61
C LEU A 32 6.08 -5.23 -5.03
N HIS A 33 6.86 -4.18 -4.83
CA HIS A 33 8.27 -4.14 -5.12
C HIS A 33 9.08 -4.15 -3.84
N VAL A 34 10.09 -5.02 -3.82
CA VAL A 34 11.17 -4.97 -2.84
C VAL A 34 12.47 -4.85 -3.61
N ARG A 35 13.21 -3.78 -3.35
CA ARG A 35 14.56 -3.58 -3.90
C ARG A 35 15.53 -3.51 -2.74
N VAL A 36 16.59 -4.30 -2.82
CA VAL A 36 17.74 -4.23 -1.91
C VAL A 36 18.95 -3.93 -2.78
N GLU A 37 19.66 -2.85 -2.46
CA GLU A 37 20.93 -2.50 -3.09
C GLU A 37 22.00 -2.51 -2.02
N SER A 38 23.10 -3.20 -2.28
CA SER A 38 24.31 -3.14 -1.47
C SER A 38 25.43 -2.54 -2.30
N THR A 39 26.06 -1.47 -1.82
CA THR A 39 27.30 -0.94 -2.41
C THR A 39 28.53 -1.72 -1.93
N LYS A 40 28.36 -2.73 -1.07
CA LYS A 40 29.36 -3.75 -0.73
C LYS A 40 29.16 -5.01 -1.59
N ASN A 41 30.20 -5.84 -1.71
CA ASN A 41 30.19 -7.10 -2.49
C ASN A 41 29.77 -6.91 -3.97
N ASP A 42 30.56 -6.17 -4.74
CA ASP A 42 30.39 -5.98 -6.20
C ASP A 42 29.09 -5.29 -6.66
N GLY A 43 28.36 -4.62 -5.75
CA GLY A 43 27.16 -3.86 -6.13
C GLY A 43 25.91 -4.74 -6.27
N GLU A 44 25.73 -5.73 -5.38
CA GLU A 44 24.59 -6.65 -5.44
C GLU A 44 23.25 -5.91 -5.38
N VAL A 45 22.37 -6.20 -6.35
CA VAL A 45 21.02 -5.65 -6.41
C VAL A 45 20.01 -6.80 -6.47
N VAL A 46 19.19 -6.92 -5.42
CA VAL A 46 18.08 -7.87 -5.35
C VAL A 46 16.78 -7.12 -5.66
N ARG A 47 16.02 -7.65 -6.61
CA ARG A 47 14.71 -7.13 -7.03
C ARG A 47 13.66 -8.22 -6.89
N VAL A 48 12.61 -7.94 -6.14
CA VAL A 48 11.45 -8.83 -5.98
C VAL A 48 10.21 -8.06 -6.44
N ASN A 49 9.48 -8.62 -7.41
CA ASN A 49 8.25 -8.04 -7.96
C ASN A 49 7.13 -9.06 -7.80
N VAL A 50 6.12 -8.74 -7.01
CA VAL A 50 5.00 -9.66 -6.73
C VAL A 50 3.69 -8.97 -7.09
N PRO A 51 2.88 -9.52 -8.01
CA PRO A 51 1.54 -9.02 -8.25
C PRO A 51 0.70 -9.13 -6.97
N LEU A 52 -0.01 -8.08 -6.59
CA LEU A 52 -0.87 -8.11 -5.41
C LEU A 52 -2.00 -9.15 -5.57
N SER A 53 -2.47 -9.35 -6.80
CA SER A 53 -3.47 -10.38 -7.14
C SER A 53 -2.98 -11.81 -6.94
N LEU A 54 -1.66 -12.04 -7.04
CA LEU A 54 -1.04 -13.33 -6.70
C LEU A 54 -0.90 -13.46 -5.19
N ALA A 55 -0.38 -12.43 -4.52
CA ALA A 55 -0.21 -12.43 -3.06
C ALA A 55 -1.53 -12.69 -2.32
N GLU A 56 -2.63 -12.06 -2.75
CA GLU A 56 -3.97 -12.26 -2.21
C GLU A 56 -4.44 -13.73 -2.26
N LYS A 57 -4.07 -14.46 -3.32
CA LYS A 57 -4.44 -15.86 -3.49
C LYS A 57 -3.51 -16.83 -2.76
N VAL A 58 -2.24 -16.47 -2.61
CA VAL A 58 -1.21 -17.35 -2.02
C VAL A 58 -1.17 -17.23 -0.50
N ILE A 59 -1.22 -16.01 0.06
CA ILE A 59 -1.09 -15.78 1.50
C ILE A 59 -2.07 -16.61 2.35
N PRO A 60 -3.36 -16.76 1.96
CA PRO A 60 -4.31 -17.61 2.69
C PRO A 60 -3.94 -19.10 2.71
N LEU A 61 -3.12 -19.55 1.75
CA LEU A 61 -2.69 -20.93 1.62
C LEU A 61 -1.43 -21.23 2.45
N VAL A 62 -0.71 -20.19 2.89
CA VAL A 62 0.48 -20.31 3.73
C VAL A 62 0.06 -20.35 5.20
N ASN A 63 0.45 -21.42 5.88
CA ASN A 63 0.26 -21.57 7.32
C ASN A 63 1.62 -21.82 7.97
N ALA A 64 2.07 -20.90 8.82
CA ALA A 64 3.33 -20.99 9.55
C ALA A 64 3.16 -20.33 10.92
N ASP A 65 3.65 -20.94 12.01
CA ASP A 65 3.60 -20.40 13.39
C ASP A 65 2.31 -19.62 13.71
N ASN A 66 2.38 -18.28 13.74
CA ASN A 66 1.28 -17.35 14.03
C ASN A 66 0.47 -16.88 12.82
N LEU A 67 0.87 -17.23 11.60
CA LEU A 67 0.15 -16.96 10.35
C LEU A 67 -0.78 -18.12 10.01
N ARG A 68 -2.09 -17.86 9.95
CA ARG A 68 -3.11 -18.82 9.50
C ARG A 68 -4.13 -18.14 8.62
N ALA A 69 -4.42 -18.73 7.46
CA ALA A 69 -5.40 -18.20 6.51
C ALA A 69 -5.22 -16.71 6.19
N GLY A 70 -3.96 -16.25 6.08
CA GLY A 70 -3.63 -14.86 5.81
C GLY A 70 -3.79 -13.89 6.98
N LYS A 71 -3.97 -14.41 8.19
CA LYS A 71 -4.06 -13.63 9.43
C LYS A 71 -2.90 -13.93 10.34
N ILE A 72 -2.25 -12.89 10.86
CA ILE A 72 -1.20 -13.01 11.87
C ILE A 72 -1.82 -12.85 13.25
N LYS A 73 -1.68 -13.85 14.11
CA LYS A 73 -1.97 -13.69 15.53
C LYS A 73 -0.88 -12.88 16.20
N ILE A 74 -1.27 -11.79 16.85
CA ILE A 74 -0.40 -11.08 17.78
C ILE A 74 -0.45 -11.87 19.09
N GLY A 75 0.71 -12.33 19.57
CA GLY A 75 0.78 -13.12 20.80
C GLY A 75 0.42 -12.29 22.04
N ASP A 76 0.09 -12.96 23.15
CA ASP A 76 -0.12 -12.32 24.45
C ASP A 76 1.12 -11.50 24.83
N ILE A 77 1.01 -10.18 24.74
CA ILE A 77 2.04 -9.26 25.24
C ILE A 77 1.89 -9.28 26.77
N HIS A 78 2.63 -10.16 27.45
CA HIS A 78 2.74 -10.26 28.91
C HIS A 78 1.46 -9.91 29.69
N ASP A 79 0.47 -10.81 29.73
CA ASP A 79 -0.74 -10.72 30.57
C ASP A 79 -1.60 -9.44 30.39
N ALA A 80 -1.38 -8.66 29.33
CA ALA A 80 -2.16 -7.46 29.04
C ALA A 80 -3.14 -7.72 27.89
N ASP A 81 -4.43 -7.58 28.18
CA ASP A 81 -5.49 -7.54 27.16
C ASP A 81 -5.47 -6.18 26.46
N ILE A 82 -4.83 -6.11 25.28
CA ILE A 82 -4.67 -4.87 24.51
C ILE A 82 -5.67 -4.84 23.36
N ASP A 83 -6.59 -3.89 23.38
CA ASP A 83 -7.49 -3.61 22.25
C ASP A 83 -6.78 -2.79 21.17
N LEU A 84 -5.99 -3.47 20.33
CA LEU A 84 -5.26 -2.84 19.23
C LEU A 84 -6.18 -2.12 18.23
N PRO A 85 -7.32 -2.70 17.78
CA PRO A 85 -8.28 -1.97 16.96
C PRO A 85 -8.77 -0.68 17.63
N GLY A 86 -9.10 -0.72 18.92
CA GLY A 86 -9.52 0.46 19.68
C GLY A 86 -8.46 1.54 19.79
N ILE A 87 -7.20 1.16 20.05
CA ILE A 87 -6.05 2.08 20.08
C ILE A 87 -5.87 2.75 18.72
N LEU A 88 -5.87 1.97 17.63
CA LEU A 88 -5.69 2.51 16.28
C LEU A 88 -6.85 3.41 15.85
N ALA A 89 -8.08 3.06 16.21
CA ALA A 89 -9.24 3.92 16.01
C ALA A 89 -9.08 5.26 16.75
N ALA A 90 -8.62 5.24 18.00
CA ALA A 90 -8.34 6.47 18.75
C ALA A 90 -7.25 7.33 18.08
N VAL A 91 -6.18 6.71 17.57
CA VAL A 91 -5.12 7.42 16.81
C VAL A 91 -5.68 8.02 15.50
N ARG A 92 -6.54 7.28 14.80
CA ARG A 92 -7.20 7.74 13.58
C ARG A 92 -8.14 8.92 13.81
N ASP A 93 -8.86 8.93 14.92
CA ASP A 93 -9.84 9.99 15.21
C ASP A 93 -9.19 11.21 15.89
N THR A 94 -7.95 11.05 16.38
CA THR A 94 -7.14 12.16 16.90
C THR A 94 -6.65 13.08 15.78
N LYS A 95 -6.34 14.33 16.11
CA LYS A 95 -5.69 15.26 15.18
C LYS A 95 -4.29 14.78 14.81
N ASP A 96 -3.77 15.32 13.71
CA ASP A 96 -2.36 15.17 13.36
C ASP A 96 -1.48 15.67 14.53
N GLY A 97 -0.41 14.95 14.79
CA GLY A 97 0.43 15.17 15.96
C GLY A 97 1.52 14.12 16.12
N GLU A 98 2.41 14.38 17.07
CA GLU A 98 3.48 13.47 17.46
C GLU A 98 3.05 12.71 18.72
N PHE A 99 3.18 11.38 18.70
CA PHE A 99 2.69 10.51 19.78
C PHE A 99 3.82 9.91 20.61
N VAL A 100 4.90 9.49 19.95
CA VAL A 100 6.05 8.88 20.63
C VAL A 100 7.32 9.49 20.06
N THR A 101 8.17 9.99 20.95
CA THR A 101 9.51 10.45 20.62
C THR A 101 10.48 9.91 21.65
N VAL A 102 11.39 9.06 21.20
CA VAL A 102 12.52 8.57 21.98
C VAL A 102 13.76 9.24 21.43
N GLN A 103 14.48 10.01 22.25
CA GLN A 103 15.72 10.66 21.87
C GLN A 103 16.84 10.18 22.79
N SER A 104 17.86 9.60 22.17
CA SER A 104 19.06 9.11 22.83
C SER A 104 20.29 9.70 22.14
N LYS A 105 21.48 9.47 22.71
CA LYS A 105 22.74 9.98 22.12
C LYS A 105 23.06 9.39 20.75
N SER A 106 22.58 8.17 20.47
CA SER A 106 22.78 7.47 19.20
C SER A 106 21.47 7.18 18.47
N GLU A 107 20.35 7.04 19.16
CA GLU A 107 19.10 6.59 18.55
C GLU A 107 17.96 7.59 18.74
N ASN A 108 17.24 7.89 17.67
CA ASN A 108 16.04 8.71 17.68
C ASN A 108 14.89 7.97 16.99
N VAL A 109 13.82 7.72 17.74
CA VAL A 109 12.58 7.11 17.25
C VAL A 109 11.46 8.14 17.33
N ARG A 110 10.71 8.31 16.26
CA ARG A 110 9.56 9.21 16.18
C ARG A 110 8.37 8.46 15.57
N VAL A 111 7.23 8.53 16.23
CA VAL A 111 5.94 8.04 15.73
C VAL A 111 4.95 9.19 15.73
N ALA A 112 4.43 9.53 14.56
CA ALA A 112 3.55 10.67 14.36
C ALA A 112 2.44 10.35 13.37
N LYS A 113 1.37 11.13 13.39
CA LYS A 113 0.36 11.16 12.33
C LYS A 113 0.38 12.52 11.66
N GLU A 114 0.52 12.52 10.34
CA GLU A 114 0.52 13.73 9.52
C GLU A 114 -0.29 13.49 8.26
N LYS A 115 -1.26 14.37 7.98
CA LYS A 115 -2.15 14.34 6.81
C LYS A 115 -2.90 13.01 6.63
N GLY A 116 -3.23 12.34 7.73
CA GLY A 116 -3.90 11.04 7.70
C GLY A 116 -2.98 9.84 7.47
N ASP A 117 -1.67 10.05 7.36
CA ASP A 117 -0.67 8.99 7.33
C ASP A 117 -0.09 8.78 8.73
N LEU A 118 0.22 7.53 9.06
CA LEU A 118 1.09 7.16 10.16
C LEU A 118 2.53 7.17 9.67
N LEU A 119 3.38 7.94 10.34
CA LEU A 119 4.80 8.09 10.05
C LEU A 119 5.60 7.52 11.21
N ILE A 120 6.50 6.58 10.88
CA ILE A 120 7.48 6.06 11.83
C ILE A 120 8.86 6.35 11.25
N THR A 121 9.66 7.07 12.01
CA THR A 121 11.03 7.42 11.64
C THR A 121 11.98 6.92 12.71
N VAL A 122 12.97 6.15 12.30
CA VAL A 122 14.08 5.72 13.16
C VAL A 122 15.37 6.24 12.56
N ARG A 123 16.20 6.85 13.40
CA ARG A 123 17.53 7.34 13.06
C ARG A 123 18.50 6.77 14.08
N ASP A 124 19.46 5.97 13.63
CA ASP A 124 20.63 5.58 14.44
C ASP A 124 21.86 6.29 13.87
N GLU A 125 22.56 7.02 14.74
CA GLU A 125 23.78 7.78 14.48
C GLU A 125 24.97 7.20 15.29
N GLY A 126 24.81 6.02 15.87
CA GLY A 126 25.84 5.31 16.63
C GLY A 126 26.95 4.71 15.75
N HIS A 127 28.17 4.68 16.28
CA HIS A 127 29.29 3.86 15.78
C HIS A 127 29.67 4.01 14.29
N GLY A 128 29.48 5.20 13.69
CA GLY A 128 30.00 5.53 12.36
C GLY A 128 29.22 4.94 11.18
N LYS A 129 28.05 4.34 11.44
CA LYS A 129 27.05 4.01 10.42
C LYS A 129 25.78 4.79 10.73
N ASN A 130 25.24 5.46 9.72
CA ASN A 130 23.94 6.11 9.87
C ASN A 130 22.86 5.17 9.34
N GLU A 131 22.04 4.65 10.26
CA GLU A 131 20.83 3.92 9.91
C GLU A 131 19.64 4.87 9.87
N ARG A 132 18.83 4.74 8.83
CA ARG A 132 17.67 5.58 8.56
C ARG A 132 16.53 4.69 8.10
N VAL A 133 15.49 4.59 8.93
CA VAL A 133 14.25 3.91 8.59
C VAL A 133 13.13 4.94 8.51
N ASP A 134 12.43 4.94 7.38
CA ASP A 134 11.26 5.77 7.14
C ASP A 134 10.10 4.87 6.69
N ILE A 135 9.05 4.83 7.50
CA ILE A 135 7.81 4.11 7.21
C ILE A 135 6.68 5.13 7.10
N ARG A 136 5.89 5.05 6.03
CA ARG A 136 4.71 5.87 5.81
C ARG A 136 3.55 5.01 5.36
N ILE A 137 2.47 5.00 6.14
CA ILE A 137 1.30 4.16 5.87
C ILE A 137 0.03 4.99 6.11
N PRO A 138 -0.85 5.14 5.11
CA PRO A 138 -2.18 5.74 5.29
C PRO A 138 -2.97 5.01 6.38
N MET A 139 -3.64 5.76 7.26
CA MET A 139 -4.43 5.17 8.34
C MET A 139 -5.54 4.25 7.82
N THR A 140 -6.03 4.45 6.59
CA THR A 140 -7.01 3.56 5.95
C THR A 140 -6.48 2.13 5.70
N ILE A 141 -5.19 2.00 5.42
CA ILE A 141 -4.52 0.69 5.26
C ILE A 141 -4.27 0.07 6.64
N VAL A 142 -3.89 0.88 7.63
CA VAL A 142 -3.70 0.43 9.02
C VAL A 142 -5.03 -0.10 9.60
N ASP A 143 -6.14 0.59 9.36
CA ASP A 143 -7.49 0.13 9.76
C ASP A 143 -7.81 -1.25 9.14
N SER A 144 -7.39 -1.46 7.89
CA SER A 144 -7.64 -2.72 7.18
C SER A 144 -6.80 -3.87 7.75
N LEU A 145 -5.59 -3.59 8.26
CA LEU A 145 -4.78 -4.58 8.97
C LEU A 145 -5.48 -5.08 10.24
N VAL A 146 -6.18 -4.22 10.98
CA VAL A 146 -6.87 -4.61 12.22
C VAL A 146 -8.36 -4.90 12.06
N ALA A 147 -8.83 -5.05 10.82
CA ALA A 147 -10.19 -5.47 10.51
C ALA A 147 -10.49 -6.95 10.88
N GLY A 148 -9.46 -7.69 11.32
CA GLY A 148 -9.57 -9.05 11.83
C GLY A 148 -10.26 -9.13 13.20
N LYS A 149 -9.94 -10.18 13.95
CA LYS A 149 -10.33 -10.27 15.37
C LYS A 149 -9.40 -9.38 16.21
N LYS A 150 -9.76 -9.16 17.48
CA LYS A 150 -9.03 -8.32 18.44
C LYS A 150 -7.50 -8.54 18.42
N ASP A 151 -7.06 -9.80 18.29
CA ASP A 151 -5.65 -10.20 18.36
C ASP A 151 -5.11 -10.72 17.00
N GLU A 152 -5.76 -10.35 15.89
CA GLU A 152 -5.39 -10.81 14.56
C GLU A 152 -5.17 -9.63 13.60
N LEU A 153 -4.04 -9.64 12.90
CA LEU A 153 -3.79 -8.77 11.75
C LEU A 153 -4.22 -9.48 10.46
N ASP A 154 -5.09 -8.86 9.68
CA ASP A 154 -5.60 -9.37 8.40
C ASP A 154 -4.76 -8.83 7.23
N LEU A 155 -3.82 -9.65 6.75
CA LEU A 155 -2.95 -9.28 5.63
C LEU A 155 -3.72 -9.21 4.31
N VAL A 156 -4.80 -9.97 4.18
CA VAL A 156 -5.62 -10.00 2.96
C VAL A 156 -6.40 -8.71 2.85
N ALA A 157 -6.97 -8.23 3.96
CA ALA A 157 -7.64 -6.94 4.03
C ALA A 157 -6.67 -5.78 3.75
N MET A 158 -5.46 -5.84 4.33
CA MET A 158 -4.39 -4.86 4.02
C MET A 158 -4.06 -4.82 2.52
N LEU A 159 -3.84 -5.98 1.89
CA LEU A 159 -3.51 -6.03 0.47
C LEU A 159 -4.61 -5.45 -0.42
N LYS A 160 -5.88 -5.68 -0.08
CA LYS A 160 -7.01 -5.07 -0.80
C LYS A 160 -7.05 -3.55 -0.64
N ALA A 161 -6.74 -3.06 0.56
CA ALA A 161 -6.64 -1.63 0.81
C ALA A 161 -5.49 -0.99 0.02
N LEU A 162 -4.34 -1.66 -0.04
CA LEU A 162 -3.19 -1.24 -0.85
C LEU A 162 -3.51 -1.21 -2.35
N GLN A 163 -4.18 -2.23 -2.88
CA GLN A 163 -4.65 -2.25 -4.28
C GLN A 163 -5.56 -1.06 -4.59
N SER A 164 -6.40 -0.66 -3.63
CA SER A 164 -7.38 0.42 -3.81
C SER A 164 -6.75 1.82 -3.68
N HIS A 165 -5.64 1.94 -2.93
CA HIS A 165 -4.94 3.20 -2.71
C HIS A 165 -4.08 3.62 -3.91
N GLY A 166 -3.48 2.67 -4.61
CA GLY A 166 -2.62 2.92 -5.77
C GLY A 166 -1.16 3.15 -5.40
N ASP A 167 -0.42 3.79 -6.30
CA ASP A 167 1.04 3.95 -6.21
C ASP A 167 1.48 4.64 -4.90
N MET A 168 2.33 3.97 -4.11
CA MET A 168 2.86 4.54 -2.88
C MET A 168 4.15 3.87 -2.40
N LYS A 169 5.00 4.63 -1.73
CA LYS A 169 6.18 4.13 -1.00
C LYS A 169 5.80 3.81 0.45
N LEU A 170 6.07 2.59 0.89
CA LEU A 170 5.73 2.11 2.23
C LEU A 170 6.91 2.23 3.18
N VAL A 171 8.07 1.72 2.77
CA VAL A 171 9.26 1.62 3.61
C VAL A 171 10.49 2.06 2.83
N SER A 172 11.36 2.81 3.50
CA SER A 172 12.73 3.08 3.10
C SER A 172 13.65 2.73 4.27
N VAL A 173 14.65 1.89 4.03
CA VAL A 173 15.75 1.67 4.96
C VAL A 173 17.04 2.05 4.26
N VAL A 174 17.89 2.80 4.93
CA VAL A 174 19.25 3.09 4.51
C VAL A 174 20.16 2.78 5.70
N ASP A 175 20.99 1.75 5.59
CA ASP A 175 22.01 1.39 6.57
C ASP A 175 23.38 1.41 5.90
N GLY A 176 24.09 2.53 6.03
CA GLY A 176 25.42 2.71 5.46
C GLY A 176 25.47 2.51 3.94
N ASP A 177 25.86 1.30 3.53
CA ASP A 177 26.04 0.87 2.15
C ASP A 177 24.82 0.10 1.59
N GLU A 178 23.82 -0.16 2.42
CA GLU A 178 22.64 -0.94 2.06
C GLU A 178 21.41 -0.06 2.02
N THR A 179 20.63 -0.18 0.94
CA THR A 179 19.37 0.53 0.78
C THR A 179 18.26 -0.47 0.46
N VAL A 180 17.21 -0.48 1.28
CA VAL A 180 16.01 -1.27 1.06
C VAL A 180 14.83 -0.34 0.77
N GLY A 181 14.15 -0.59 -0.34
CA GLY A 181 12.92 0.09 -0.71
C GLY A 181 11.77 -0.91 -0.82
N ILE A 182 10.64 -0.58 -0.19
CA ILE A 182 9.38 -1.31 -0.38
C ILE A 182 8.31 -0.32 -0.82
N TRP A 183 7.71 -0.58 -1.98
CA TRP A 183 6.67 0.27 -2.56
C TRP A 183 5.71 -0.55 -3.40
N ILE A 184 4.60 0.08 -3.77
CA ILE A 184 3.58 -0.50 -4.63
C ILE A 184 3.36 0.46 -5.78
N ASP A 185 3.30 -0.05 -7.01
CA ASP A 185 2.90 0.73 -8.17
C ASP A 185 2.20 -0.15 -9.22
N SER A 186 1.71 0.49 -10.29
CA SER A 186 1.04 -0.17 -11.41
C SER A 186 1.99 -0.76 -12.47
N LYS A 187 3.31 -0.67 -12.29
CA LYS A 187 4.34 -1.20 -13.19
C LYS A 187 4.76 -2.59 -12.71
N SER A 188 4.98 -3.52 -13.65
CA SER A 188 5.39 -4.88 -13.30
C SER A 188 6.86 -5.03 -12.93
N THR A 189 7.68 -3.99 -13.13
CA THR A 189 9.14 -4.07 -13.02
C THR A 189 9.71 -2.83 -12.35
N ILE A 190 10.67 -3.05 -11.46
CA ILE A 190 11.55 -2.03 -10.89
C ILE A 190 12.52 -1.55 -11.98
N GLU A 191 12.49 -0.26 -12.33
CA GLU A 191 13.57 0.41 -13.10
C GLU A 191 14.84 0.54 -12.24
#